data_AF-A0A8R2MAL7-F1
#
_entry.id   AF-A0A8R2MAL7-F1
#
_cell.length_a   1.000
_cell.length_b   1.000
_cell.length_c   1.000
_cell.angle_alpha   90.00
_cell.angle_beta   90.00
_cell.angle_gamma   90.00
#
_symmetry.space_group_name_H-M   'P 1'
#
loop_
_entity.id
_entity.type
_entity.pdbx_description
1 polymer ?
#
loop_
_entity_poly.entity_id
_entity_poly.type
_entity_poly.pdbx_seq_one_letter_code
_entity_poly.pdbx_strand_id
1 'polypeptide(L)'
;MAEQLLRSIKSDRHWYERRNRPYAFTPEQLSQIRNSNMGKLLCRVAPGITKITKNPFLVRSERNKMVSCDELPEVDFNAWKECKQ
;
A
#
# COMPACT_ATOMS: atom_id res chain seq x y z
N MET A 1 -19.59 5.00 12.19
CA MET A 1 -18.23 4.57 11.79
C MET A 1 -17.61 5.48 10.73
N ALA A 2 -18.27 5.71 9.58
CA ALA A 2 -17.70 6.55 8.51
C ALA A 2 -17.32 7.98 8.96
N GLU A 3 -18.16 8.63 9.77
CA GLU A 3 -17.87 9.97 10.28
C GLU A 3 -16.60 10.04 11.13
N GLN A 4 -16.40 9.07 12.04
CA GLN A 4 -15.22 9.00 12.89
C GLN A 4 -13.95 8.80 12.05
N LEU A 5 -14.00 7.94 11.03
CA LEU A 5 -12.88 7.75 10.11
C LEU A 5 -12.54 9.04 9.35
N LEU A 6 -13.55 9.75 8.83
CA LEU A 6 -13.35 11.02 8.15
C LEU A 6 -12.77 12.10 9.07
N ARG A 7 -13.23 12.18 10.31
CA ARG A 7 -12.68 13.10 11.33
C ARG A 7 -11.21 12.79 11.60
N SER A 8 -10.83 11.52 11.75
CA SER A 8 -9.44 11.12 11.92
C SER A 8 -8.56 11.54 10.74
N ILE A 9 -8.98 11.26 9.50
CA ILE A 9 -8.24 11.65 8.29
C ILE A 9 -8.10 13.18 8.19
N LYS A 10 -9.18 13.92 8.46
CA LYS A 10 -9.19 15.39 8.39
C LYS A 10 -8.37 16.06 9.50
N SER A 11 -8.32 15.47 10.69
CA SER A 11 -7.59 16.00 11.84
C SER A 11 -6.10 15.64 11.83
N ASP A 12 -5.72 14.54 11.17
CA ASP A 12 -4.33 14.09 11.14
C ASP A 12 -3.44 14.98 10.25
N ARG A 13 -2.60 15.79 10.89
CA ARG A 13 -1.56 16.62 10.25
C ARG A 13 -0.58 15.80 9.42
N HIS A 14 -0.35 14.55 9.82
CA HIS A 14 0.59 13.65 9.18
C HIS A 14 -0.05 12.68 8.19
N TRP A 15 -1.35 12.84 7.86
CA TRP A 15 -2.01 12.06 6.83
C TRP A 15 -1.18 12.00 5.53
N TYR A 16 -0.92 10.80 5.04
CA TYR A 16 0.10 10.54 4.02
C TYR A 16 -0.13 11.26 2.69
N GLU A 17 -1.38 11.61 2.35
CA GLU A 17 -1.70 12.34 1.10
C GLU A 17 -1.59 13.87 1.22
N ARG A 18 -1.33 14.41 2.42
CA ARG A 18 -1.20 15.87 2.60
C ARG A 18 0.11 16.36 2.01
N ARG A 19 0.00 17.26 1.04
CA ARG A 19 1.15 17.95 0.42
C ARG A 19 1.71 19.08 1.28
N ASN A 20 0.87 19.72 2.10
CA ASN A 20 1.21 20.91 2.88
C ASN A 20 1.69 20.57 4.31
N ARG A 21 2.64 19.63 4.43
CA ARG A 21 3.28 19.30 5.71
C ARG A 21 4.82 19.23 5.55
N PRO A 22 5.59 19.49 6.61
CA PRO A 22 7.02 19.20 6.62
C PRO A 22 7.25 17.72 6.26
N TYR A 23 8.20 17.45 5.38
CA TYR A 23 8.53 16.08 4.95
C TYR A 23 7.31 15.33 4.38
N ALA A 24 6.49 16.03 3.58
CA ALA A 24 5.48 15.40 2.76
C ALA A 24 6.14 14.45 1.75
N PHE A 25 5.46 13.34 1.44
CA PHE A 25 5.95 12.42 0.40
C PHE A 25 6.04 13.13 -0.94
N THR A 26 7.10 12.84 -1.69
CA THR A 26 7.21 13.29 -3.08
C THR A 26 6.10 12.64 -3.94
N PRO A 27 5.77 13.19 -5.11
CA PRO A 27 4.81 12.56 -6.02
C PRO A 27 5.19 11.11 -6.37
N GLU A 28 6.49 10.82 -6.52
CA GLU A 28 7.01 9.49 -6.79
C GLU A 28 6.79 8.54 -5.61
N GLN A 29 7.16 8.95 -4.40
CA GLN A 29 6.92 8.20 -3.17
C GLN A 29 5.43 7.92 -2.95
N LEU A 30 4.57 8.91 -3.18
CA LEU A 30 3.12 8.75 -3.04
C LEU A 30 2.55 7.77 -4.07
N SER A 31 3.12 7.74 -5.28
CA SER A 31 2.74 6.75 -6.31
C SER A 31 3.05 5.32 -5.86
N GLN A 32 4.19 5.12 -5.19
CA GLN A 32 4.60 3.84 -4.64
C GLN A 32 3.72 3.42 -3.46
N ILE A 33 3.36 4.35 -2.57
CA ILE A 33 2.40 4.08 -1.48
C ILE A 33 1.04 3.63 -2.06
N ARG A 34 0.53 4.30 -3.09
CA ARG A 34 -0.75 3.94 -3.74
C ARG A 34 -0.69 2.60 -4.48
N ASN A 35 0.49 2.18 -4.91
CA ASN A 35 0.72 0.87 -5.52
C ASN A 35 0.80 -0.27 -4.49
N SER A 36 0.77 0.03 -3.18
CA SER A 36 0.80 -0.98 -2.13
C SER A 36 -0.34 -1.99 -2.26
N ASN A 37 -0.03 -3.28 -2.10
CA ASN A 37 -1.01 -4.35 -2.18
C ASN A 37 -0.99 -5.21 -0.91
N MET A 38 -2.16 -5.36 -0.27
CA MET A 38 -2.30 -6.15 0.95
C MET A 38 -1.95 -7.64 0.73
N GLY A 39 -2.26 -8.19 -0.44
CA GLY A 39 -1.87 -9.56 -0.80
C GLY A 39 -0.35 -9.73 -0.83
N LYS A 40 0.38 -8.78 -1.46
CA LYS A 40 1.85 -8.79 -1.48
C LYS A 40 2.44 -8.64 -0.07
N LEU A 41 1.86 -7.76 0.75
CA LEU A 41 2.27 -7.61 2.15
C LEU A 41 2.14 -8.94 2.91
N LEU A 42 0.99 -9.60 2.78
CA LEU A 42 0.74 -10.90 3.43
C LEU A 42 1.72 -11.98 2.95
N CYS A 43 2.00 -12.06 1.65
CA CYS A 43 3.03 -12.96 1.10
C CYS A 43 4.40 -12.72 1.72
N ARG A 44 4.78 -11.45 1.93
CA ARG A 44 6.09 -11.10 2.48
C ARG A 44 6.23 -11.44 3.96
N VAL A 45 5.16 -11.27 4.75
CA VAL A 45 5.20 -11.51 6.21
C VAL A 45 4.89 -12.94 6.60
N ALA A 46 4.17 -13.70 5.77
CA ALA A 46 3.75 -15.07 6.05
C ALA A 46 4.39 -16.04 5.04
N PRO A 47 5.54 -16.66 5.37
CA PRO A 47 6.31 -17.49 4.42
C PRO A 47 5.56 -18.74 3.92
N GLY A 48 4.50 -19.17 4.61
CA GLY A 48 3.63 -20.26 4.15
C GLY A 48 2.65 -19.86 3.02
N ILE A 49 2.50 -18.56 2.73
CA ILE A 49 1.61 -18.06 1.68
C ILE A 49 2.42 -17.90 0.40
N THR A 50 2.25 -18.82 -0.55
CA THR A 50 2.86 -18.76 -1.89
C THR A 50 1.88 -18.28 -2.97
N LYS A 51 0.58 -18.37 -2.70
CA LYS A 51 -0.50 -17.88 -3.56
C LYS A 51 -1.55 -17.18 -2.72
N ILE A 52 -2.07 -16.07 -3.22
CA ILE A 52 -3.16 -15.30 -2.61
C ILE A 52 -3.95 -14.57 -3.70
N THR A 53 -5.14 -14.06 -3.38
CA THR A 53 -5.90 -13.22 -4.31
C THR A 53 -5.31 -11.82 -4.39
N LYS A 54 -5.45 -11.16 -5.55
CA LYS A 54 -4.99 -9.77 -5.74
C LYS A 54 -5.70 -8.79 -4.81
N ASN A 55 -6.98 -9.05 -4.52
CA ASN A 55 -7.80 -8.25 -3.60
C ASN A 55 -8.25 -9.12 -2.42
N PRO A 56 -7.48 -9.22 -1.32
CA PRO A 56 -7.74 -10.17 -0.22
C PRO A 56 -9.00 -9.86 0.59
N PHE A 57 -9.51 -8.63 0.54
CA PHE A 57 -10.76 -8.24 1.19
C PHE A 57 -12.01 -8.63 0.38
N LEU A 58 -11.84 -9.05 -0.88
CA LEU A 58 -12.93 -9.54 -1.72
C LEU A 58 -12.96 -11.07 -1.71
N VAL A 59 -14.17 -11.63 -1.78
CA VAL A 59 -14.36 -13.08 -1.90
C VAL A 59 -13.71 -13.58 -3.20
N ARG A 60 -13.12 -14.78 -3.12
CA ARG A 60 -12.54 -15.46 -4.29
C ARG A 60 -13.62 -15.68 -5.35
N SER A 61 -13.31 -15.32 -6.59
CA SER A 61 -14.22 -15.45 -7.72
C SER A 61 -13.43 -15.52 -9.03
N GLU A 62 -14.12 -15.70 -10.16
CA GLU A 62 -13.50 -15.62 -11.49
C GLU A 62 -12.80 -14.28 -11.74
N ARG A 63 -13.20 -13.20 -11.05
CA ARG A 63 -12.58 -11.86 -11.13
C ARG A 63 -11.52 -11.60 -10.05
N ASN A 64 -11.42 -12.47 -9.05
CA ASN A 64 -10.47 -12.37 -7.94
C ASN A 64 -9.87 -13.75 -7.63
N LYS A 65 -9.18 -14.30 -8.63
CA LYS A 65 -8.54 -15.61 -8.56
C LYS A 65 -7.29 -15.57 -7.67
N MET A 66 -6.86 -16.75 -7.23
CA MET A 66 -5.56 -16.92 -6.59
C MET A 66 -4.47 -16.76 -7.65
N VAL A 67 -3.46 -15.96 -7.34
CA VAL A 67 -2.27 -15.72 -8.17
C VAL A 67 -1.02 -16.00 -7.36
N SER A 68 0.13 -16.18 -8.02
CA SER A 68 1.42 -16.27 -7.33
C SER A 68 1.73 -14.95 -6.61
N CYS A 69 2.40 -15.04 -5.46
CA CYS A 69 2.92 -13.87 -4.75
C CYS A 69 3.88 -13.02 -5.60
N ASP A 70 4.50 -13.60 -6.62
CA ASP A 70 5.41 -12.91 -7.54
C ASP A 70 4.69 -12.05 -8.58
N GLU A 71 3.42 -12.35 -8.86
CA GLU A 71 2.58 -11.61 -9.81
C GLU A 71 1.96 -10.35 -9.19
N LEU A 72 2.03 -10.21 -7.87
CA LEU A 72 1.44 -9.09 -7.16
C LEU A 72 2.33 -7.85 -7.21
N PRO A 73 1.75 -6.65 -7.39
CA PRO A 73 2.52 -5.42 -7.41
C PRO A 73 3.16 -5.18 -6.04
N GLU A 74 4.34 -4.58 -6.08
CA GLU A 74 5.19 -4.33 -4.93
C GLU A 74 5.58 -2.86 -4.88
N VAL A 75 5.77 -2.35 -3.66
CA VAL A 75 6.25 -0.98 -3.44
C VAL A 75 7.72 -0.93 -3.82
N ASP A 76 8.07 -0.08 -4.78
CA ASP A 76 9.46 0.19 -5.11
C ASP A 76 10.02 1.23 -4.13
N PHE A 77 10.90 0.78 -3.23
CA PHE A 77 11.53 1.64 -2.22
C PHE A 77 12.67 2.51 -2.78
N ASN A 78 13.03 2.37 -4.06
CA ASN A 78 14.00 3.27 -4.70
C ASN A 78 13.54 4.72 -4.69
N ALA A 79 12.23 4.99 -4.61
CA ALA A 79 11.68 6.34 -4.46
C ALA A 79 12.08 7.06 -3.15
N TRP A 80 12.65 6.32 -2.18
CA TRP A 80 13.21 6.87 -0.93
C TRP A 80 14.74 6.85 -0.90
N LYS A 81 15.39 6.49 -2.01
CA LYS A 81 16.84 6.47 -2.07
C LYS A 81 17.37 7.91 -1.99
N GLU A 82 18.06 8.21 -0.90
CA GLU A 82 18.80 9.46 -0.76
C GLU A 82 20.18 9.30 -1.42
N CYS A 83 20.60 10.28 -2.20
CA CYS A 83 22.00 10.37 -2.60
C CYS A 83 22.81 10.63 -1.33
N LYS A 84 23.77 9.74 -1.00
CA LYS A 84 24.71 10.01 0.10
C LYS A 84 25.39 11.36 -0.18
N GLN A 85 25.28 12.26 0.79
CA GLN A 85 25.98 13.55 0.80
C GLN A 85 27.48 13.33 0.95
#